data_AF-A0A093KDK9-F1
#
_entry.id   AF-A0A093KDK9-F1
#
_cell.length_a   1.000
_cell.length_b   1.000
_cell.length_c   1.000
_cell.angle_alpha   90.00
_cell.angle_beta   90.00
_cell.angle_gamma   90.00
#
_symmetry.space_group_name_H-M   'P 1'
#
loop_
_entity.id
_entity.type
_entity.pdbx_description
1 polymer ?
#
loop_
_entity_poly.entity_id
_entity_poly.type
_entity_poly.pdbx_seq_one_letter_code
_entity_poly.pdbx_strand_id
1 'polypeptide(L)'
;MSMPLEDAMDTLIRVFHHYSGKEGDRYKLNKGELKELLTSEFTDFLSGQKDPLLVNKIMKDLDSNKDNEVDFNEFMILIAALTVACNDFFEEQLKKE
;
A
#
# COMPACT_ATOMS: atom_id res chain seq x y z
N MET A 1 -2.64 26.18 -7.77
CA MET A 1 -1.64 25.47 -6.98
C MET A 1 -2.39 24.83 -5.85
N SER A 2 -2.56 23.51 -5.91
CA SER A 2 -2.98 22.70 -4.77
C SER A 2 -1.84 22.66 -3.74
N MET A 3 -2.19 22.40 -2.49
CA MET A 3 -1.19 22.27 -1.43
C MET A 3 -0.48 20.91 -1.58
N PRO A 4 0.81 20.79 -1.20
CA PRO A 4 1.56 19.54 -1.37
C PRO A 4 0.89 18.31 -0.75
N LEU A 5 0.15 18.49 0.35
CA LEU A 5 -0.60 17.41 0.99
C LEU A 5 -1.83 17.00 0.16
N GLU A 6 -2.53 17.96 -0.44
CA GLU A 6 -3.67 17.68 -1.34
C GLU A 6 -3.19 16.91 -2.58
N ASP A 7 -2.02 17.28 -3.12
CA ASP A 7 -1.39 16.56 -4.25
C ASP A 7 -0.98 15.14 -3.87
N ALA A 8 -0.45 14.94 -2.67
CA ALA A 8 -0.13 13.60 -2.17
C ALA A 8 -1.40 12.74 -2.01
N MET A 9 -2.48 13.31 -1.48
CA MET A 9 -3.77 12.62 -1.37
C MET A 9 -4.34 12.26 -2.75
N ASP A 10 -4.31 13.18 -3.72
CA ASP A 10 -4.73 12.93 -5.10
C ASP A 10 -3.88 11.82 -5.74
N THR A 11 -2.57 11.82 -5.48
CA THR A 11 -1.65 10.77 -5.96
C THR A 11 -2.01 9.41 -5.38
N LEU A 12 -2.27 9.29 -4.07
CA LEU A 12 -2.67 8.03 -3.44
C LEU A 12 -3.96 7.46 -4.05
N ILE A 13 -4.96 8.33 -4.27
CA ILE A 13 -6.24 7.96 -4.90
C ILE A 13 -6.01 7.46 -6.33
N ARG A 14 -5.20 8.18 -7.12
CA ARG A 14 -4.88 7.79 -8.49
C ARG A 14 -4.14 6.46 -8.57
N VAL A 15 -3.16 6.25 -7.70
CA VAL A 15 -2.42 4.98 -7.63
C VAL A 15 -3.37 3.84 -7.34
N PHE A 16 -4.23 3.95 -6.31
CA PHE A 16 -5.21 2.91 -6.01
C PHE A 16 -6.13 2.60 -7.20
N HIS A 17 -6.68 3.62 -7.85
CA HIS A 17 -7.54 3.46 -9.02
C HIS A 17 -6.80 3.06 -10.31
N HIS A 18 -5.47 3.19 -10.35
CA HIS A 18 -4.66 2.69 -11.46
C HIS A 18 -4.54 1.16 -11.43
N TYR A 19 -4.46 0.57 -10.23
CA TYR A 19 -4.33 -0.87 -10.06
C TYR A 19 -5.67 -1.58 -9.85
N SER A 20 -6.66 -0.93 -9.24
CA SER A 20 -8.00 -1.52 -9.03
C SER A 20 -8.84 -1.50 -10.30
N GLY A 21 -9.77 -2.45 -10.39
CA GLY A 21 -10.74 -2.50 -11.49
C GLY A 21 -10.18 -2.92 -12.85
N LYS A 22 -8.97 -3.50 -12.88
CA LYS A 22 -8.48 -4.23 -14.06
C LYS A 22 -9.33 -5.48 -14.25
N GLU A 23 -9.70 -6.15 -13.15
CA GLU A 23 -10.60 -7.30 -13.14
C GLU A 23 -11.50 -7.32 -11.89
N GLY A 24 -12.81 -7.49 -12.07
CA GLY A 24 -13.76 -7.60 -10.95
C GLY A 24 -14.34 -6.24 -10.50
N ASP A 25 -14.29 -5.95 -9.20
CA ASP A 25 -14.81 -4.70 -8.63
C ASP A 25 -13.84 -3.54 -8.88
N ARG A 26 -14.34 -2.45 -9.48
CA ARG A 26 -13.54 -1.26 -9.78
C ARG A 26 -13.11 -0.42 -8.58
N TYR A 27 -13.63 -0.74 -7.40
CA TYR A 27 -13.34 -0.03 -6.16
C TYR A 27 -12.47 -0.83 -5.19
N LYS A 28 -12.01 -2.00 -5.61
CA LYS A 28 -11.19 -2.87 -4.78
C LYS A 28 -10.05 -3.47 -5.58
N LEU A 29 -9.02 -3.88 -4.87
CA LEU A 29 -7.89 -4.61 -5.42
C LEU A 29 -8.12 -6.09 -5.14
N ASN A 30 -8.19 -6.89 -6.19
CA ASN A 30 -8.05 -8.33 -6.03
C ASN A 30 -6.59 -8.69 -5.74
N LYS A 31 -6.34 -9.94 -5.38
CA LYS A 31 -5.01 -10.45 -5.05
C LYS A 31 -3.95 -10.22 -6.15
N GLY A 32 -4.34 -10.31 -7.42
CA GLY A 32 -3.45 -10.08 -8.57
C GLY A 32 -3.09 -8.61 -8.72
N GLU A 33 -4.08 -7.74 -8.58
CA GLU A 33 -3.92 -6.28 -8.64
C GLU A 33 -3.09 -5.76 -7.47
N LEU A 34 -3.34 -6.26 -6.25
CA LEU A 34 -2.53 -5.94 -5.07
C LEU A 34 -1.08 -6.37 -5.27
N LYS A 35 -0.85 -7.57 -5.83
CA LYS A 35 0.50 -8.03 -6.15
C LYS A 35 1.21 -7.04 -7.07
N GLU A 36 0.54 -6.60 -8.12
CA GLU A 36 1.10 -5.68 -9.10
C GLU A 36 1.43 -4.32 -8.47
N LEU A 37 0.50 -3.75 -7.72
CA LEU A 37 0.69 -2.51 -6.97
C LEU A 37 1.92 -2.60 -6.06
N LEU A 38 1.99 -3.67 -5.27
CA LEU A 38 3.10 -3.93 -4.37
C LEU A 38 4.42 -4.05 -5.14
N THR A 39 4.46 -4.80 -6.24
CA THR A 39 5.70 -4.97 -7.01
C THR A 39 6.15 -3.71 -7.77
N SER A 40 5.24 -2.80 -8.11
CA SER A 40 5.57 -1.59 -8.85
C SER A 40 5.89 -0.43 -7.92
N GLU A 41 4.98 -0.13 -6.97
CA GLU A 41 5.10 1.05 -6.09
C GLU A 41 6.00 0.79 -4.87
N PHE A 42 6.10 -0.47 -4.42
CA PHE A 42 6.85 -0.86 -3.23
C PHE A 42 8.09 -1.72 -3.56
N THR A 43 8.66 -1.55 -4.76
CA THR A 43 9.80 -2.32 -5.26
C THR A 43 10.95 -2.40 -4.23
N ASP A 44 11.38 -1.25 -3.69
CA ASP A 44 12.48 -1.19 -2.74
C ASP A 44 12.12 -1.83 -1.39
N PHE A 45 10.88 -1.63 -0.93
CA PHE A 45 10.38 -2.20 0.32
C PHE A 45 10.30 -3.74 0.25
N LEU A 46 9.97 -4.28 -0.93
CA LEU A 46 9.82 -5.73 -1.16
C LEU A 46 11.09 -6.39 -1.68
N SER A 47 12.08 -5.62 -2.15
CA SER A 47 13.35 -6.13 -2.71
C SER A 47 14.13 -7.01 -1.72
N GLY A 48 13.97 -6.76 -0.42
CA GLY A 48 14.55 -7.57 0.66
C GLY A 48 13.80 -8.87 0.96
N GLN A 49 12.57 -9.03 0.48
CA GLN A 49 11.70 -10.16 0.80
C GLN A 49 11.46 -11.07 -0.41
N LYS A 50 12.20 -12.20 -0.46
CA LYS A 50 12.02 -13.27 -1.46
C LYS A 50 10.99 -14.31 -1.03
N ASP A 51 9.97 -13.93 -0.27
CA ASP A 51 8.91 -14.84 0.17
C ASP A 51 7.75 -14.81 -0.85
N PRO A 52 7.51 -15.88 -1.62
CA PRO A 52 6.38 -15.96 -2.55
C PRO A 52 5.02 -15.89 -1.84
N LEU A 53 4.97 -16.09 -0.52
CA LEU A 53 3.76 -15.97 0.30
C LEU A 53 3.57 -14.58 0.90
N LEU A 54 4.52 -13.64 0.73
CA LEU A 54 4.44 -12.31 1.31
C LEU A 54 3.17 -11.57 0.89
N VAL A 55 2.85 -11.58 -0.40
CA VAL A 55 1.64 -10.93 -0.91
C VAL A 55 0.38 -11.56 -0.29
N ASN A 56 0.38 -12.87 -0.04
CA ASN A 56 -0.74 -13.54 0.64
C ASN A 56 -0.87 -13.10 2.10
N LYS A 57 0.26 -12.89 2.78
CA LYS A 57 0.29 -12.39 4.16
C LYS A 57 -0.20 -10.95 4.22
N ILE A 58 0.35 -10.07 3.38
CA ILE A 58 -0.08 -8.67 3.27
C ILE A 58 -1.57 -8.60 2.94
N MET A 59 -2.04 -9.34 1.93
CA MET A 59 -3.46 -9.42 1.60
C MET A 59 -4.30 -9.77 2.83
N LYS A 60 -3.91 -10.81 3.55
CA LYS A 60 -4.65 -11.28 4.74
C LYS A 60 -4.61 -10.27 5.90
N ASP A 61 -3.52 -9.52 6.02
CA ASP A 61 -3.36 -8.50 7.07
C ASP A 61 -4.18 -7.24 6.73
N LEU A 62 -4.42 -6.95 5.45
CA LEU A 62 -5.21 -5.80 4.98
C LEU A 62 -6.71 -6.11 4.89
N ASP A 63 -7.06 -7.30 4.38
CA ASP A 63 -8.42 -7.82 4.19
C ASP A 63 -9.08 -8.08 5.55
N SER A 64 -9.55 -6.99 6.16
CA SER A 64 -10.12 -6.97 7.51
C SER A 64 -11.54 -7.54 7.49
N ASN A 65 -12.25 -7.33 6.39
CA ASN A 65 -13.61 -7.81 6.19
C ASN A 65 -13.68 -9.29 5.70
N LYS A 66 -12.54 -9.85 5.26
CA LYS A 66 -12.33 -11.23 4.78
C LYS A 66 -13.06 -11.55 3.48
N ASP A 67 -13.17 -10.58 2.58
CA ASP A 67 -13.78 -10.75 1.26
C ASP A 67 -12.78 -11.19 0.17
N ASN A 68 -11.49 -11.30 0.51
CA ASN A 68 -10.37 -11.56 -0.42
C ASN A 68 -10.17 -10.46 -1.46
N GLU A 69 -10.60 -9.25 -1.17
CA GLU A 69 -10.33 -8.02 -1.90
C GLU A 69 -9.75 -6.99 -0.91
N VAL A 70 -9.20 -5.90 -1.41
CA VAL A 70 -8.72 -4.78 -0.59
C VAL A 70 -9.41 -3.51 -1.05
N ASP A 71 -10.25 -2.92 -0.20
CA ASP A 71 -10.87 -1.63 -0.49
C ASP A 71 -9.94 -0.45 -0.22
N PHE A 72 -10.37 0.76 -0.59
CA PHE A 72 -9.55 1.96 -0.42
C PHE A 72 -9.20 2.25 1.06
N ASN A 73 -10.09 1.94 2.01
CA ASN A 73 -9.81 2.15 3.43
C ASN A 73 -8.73 1.18 3.92
N GLU A 74 -8.85 -0.10 3.54
CA GLU A 74 -7.85 -1.13 3.86
C GLU A 74 -6.49 -0.80 3.25
N PHE A 75 -6.47 -0.29 2.02
CA PHE A 75 -5.25 0.25 1.40
C PHE A 75 -4.66 1.42 2.20
N MET A 76 -5.48 2.39 2.63
CA MET A 76 -4.98 3.53 3.41
C MET A 76 -4.43 3.14 4.79
N ILE A 77 -4.95 2.06 5.40
CA ILE A 77 -4.40 1.50 6.63
C ILE A 77 -2.97 0.99 6.40
N LEU A 78 -2.69 0.32 5.27
CA LEU A 78 -1.33 -0.07 4.88
C LEU A 78 -0.41 1.15 4.80
N ILE A 79 -0.83 2.17 4.04
CA ILE A 79 -0.04 3.38 3.81
C ILE A 79 0.27 4.07 5.13
N ALA A 80 -0.72 4.20 6.01
CA ALA A 80 -0.54 4.78 7.33
C ALA A 80 0.47 3.97 8.17
N ALA A 81 0.33 2.63 8.20
CA ALA A 81 1.24 1.76 8.95
C ALA A 81 2.68 1.85 8.44
N LEU A 82 2.88 1.83 7.12
CA LEU A 82 4.20 1.99 6.50
C LEU A 82 4.79 3.37 6.79
N THR A 83 3.97 4.42 6.68
CA THR A 83 4.41 5.81 6.96
C THR A 83 4.85 5.97 8.40
N VAL A 84 4.10 5.41 9.36
CA VAL A 84 4.46 5.42 10.79
C VAL A 84 5.75 4.62 11.03
N ALA A 85 5.87 3.42 10.47
CA ALA A 85 7.09 2.62 10.60
C ALA A 85 8.33 3.32 10.01
N CYS A 86 8.18 4.01 8.88
CA CYS A 86 9.21 4.85 8.32
C CYS A 86 9.53 6.05 9.22
N ASN A 87 8.52 6.71 9.79
CA ASN A 87 8.73 7.83 10.71
C ASN A 87 9.51 7.42 11.95
N ASP A 88 9.16 6.28 12.56
CA ASP A 88 9.89 5.74 13.71
C ASP A 88 11.37 5.49 13.37
N PHE A 89 11.65 4.93 12.18
CA PHE A 89 13.01 4.76 11.69
C PHE A 89 13.74 6.11 11.50
N PHE A 90 13.08 7.11 10.91
CA PHE A 90 13.66 8.44 10.74
C PHE A 90 13.96 9.12 12.08
N GLU A 91 13.05 9.04 13.06
CA GLU A 91 13.25 9.58 14.40
C GLU A 91 14.40 8.90 15.14
N GLU A 92 14.59 7.58 14.95
CA GLU A 92 15.74 6.86 15.52
C GLU A 92 17.08 7.27 14.91
N GLN A 93 17.11 7.59 13.60
CA GLN A 93 18.33 8.09 12.94
C GLN A 93 18.68 9.51 13.41
N LEU A 94 17.69 10.39 13.54
CA LEU A 94 17.88 11.76 14.01
C LEU A 94 18.37 11.85 15.47
N LYS A 95 18.11 10.83 16.30
CA LYS A 95 18.63 10.74 17.67
C LYS A 95 20.08 10.27 17.75
N LYS A 96 20.65 9.77 16.65
CA LYS A 96 22.04 9.28 16.57
C LYS A 96 23.02 10.31 16.00
N GLU A 97 22.53 11.42 15.47
CA GLU A 97 23.30 12.63 15.14
C GLU A 97 23.37 13.59 16.34
#